data_AF-A0YK19-F1
#
_entry.id   AF-A0YK19-F1
#
_cell.length_a   1.000
_cell.length_b   1.000
_cell.length_c   1.000
_cell.angle_alpha   90.00
_cell.angle_beta   90.00
_cell.angle_gamma   90.00
#
_symmetry.space_group_name_H-M   'P 1'
#
loop_
_entity.id
_entity.type
_entity.pdbx_description
1 polymer ?
#
loop_
_entity_poly.entity_id
_entity_poly.type
_entity_poly.pdbx_seq_one_letter_code
_entity_poly.pdbx_strand_id
1 'polypeptide(L)' 'MAINVPFLQEWVTQIKQWLSQGTRVYFFMHCPREEKSPSHAHQFQKMLEQSRVCVPTLPWDQLDQNPIQLSLW' A
#
# COMPACT_ATOMS: atom_id res chain seq x y z
N MET A 1 8.58 5.91 -12.52
CA MET A 1 7.40 5.50 -11.75
C MET A 1 6.18 5.12 -12.60
N ALA A 2 6.05 5.57 -13.86
CA ALA A 2 4.85 5.32 -14.67
C ALA A 2 4.57 3.85 -15.03
N ILE A 3 5.59 3.00 -15.18
CA ILE A 3 5.41 1.60 -15.62
C ILE A 3 4.62 0.78 -14.61
N ASN A 4 4.76 1.04 -13.30
CA ASN A 4 4.11 0.25 -12.26
C ASN A 4 2.63 0.61 -12.04
N VAL A 5 2.20 1.78 -12.52
CA VAL A 5 0.86 2.33 -12.23
C VAL A 5 -0.26 1.42 -12.75
N PRO A 6 -0.24 0.93 -14.00
CA PRO A 6 -1.28 0.03 -14.50
C PRO A 6 -1.39 -1.26 -13.68
N PHE A 7 -0.25 -1.86 -13.31
CA PHE A 7 -0.23 -3.08 -12.50
C PHE A 7 -0.83 -2.85 -11.11
N LEU A 8 -0.53 -1.71 -10.46
CA LEU A 8 -1.14 -1.35 -9.18
C LEU A 8 -2.65 -1.10 -9.33
N GLN A 9 -3.10 -0.50 -10.43
CA GLN A 9 -4.52 -0.21 -10.67
C GLN A 9 -5.36 -1.49 -10.82
N GLU A 10 -4.82 -2.54 -11.44
CA GLU A 10 -5.46 -3.86 -11.49
C GLU A 10 -5.70 -4.41 -10.08
N TRP A 11 -4.70 -4.32 -9.20
CA TRP A 11 -4.83 -4.76 -7.81
C TRP A 11 -5.84 -3.92 -7.00
N VAL A 12 -5.93 -2.61 -7.23
CA VAL A 12 -6.98 -1.76 -6.62
C VAL A 12 -8.37 -2.30 -6.98
N THR A 13 -8.57 -2.64 -8.26
CA THR A 13 -9.85 -3.17 -8.75
C THR A 13 -10.19 -4.51 -8.09
N GLN A 14 -9.21 -5.42 -8.02
CA GLN A 14 -9.38 -6.73 -7.41
C GLN A 14 -9.71 -6.64 -5.91
N ILE A 15 -8.98 -5.82 -5.15
CA ILE A 15 -9.19 -5.62 -3.72
C ILE A 15 -10.57 -5.02 -3.45
N LYS A 16 -11.00 -4.05 -4.27
CA LYS A 16 -12.34 -3.45 -4.15
C LYS A 16 -13.44 -4.51 -4.28
N GLN A 17 -13.29 -5.44 -5.23
CA GLN A 17 -14.23 -6.54 -5.42
C GLN A 17 -14.21 -7.51 -4.23
N TRP A 18 -13.04 -7.90 -3.74
CA TRP A 18 -12.96 -8.82 -2.59
C TRP A 18 -13.57 -8.23 -1.32
N LEU A 19 -13.29 -6.95 -1.04
CA LEU A 19 -13.85 -6.27 0.13
C LEU A 19 -15.37 -6.11 0.02
N SER A 20 -15.92 -5.84 -1.17
CA SER A 20 -17.38 -5.75 -1.35
C SER A 20 -18.09 -7.08 -1.16
N GLN A 21 -17.37 -8.20 -1.34
CA GLN A 21 -17.85 -9.56 -1.07
C GLN A 21 -17.66 -9.99 0.39
N GLY A 22 -17.15 -9.11 1.26
CA GLY A 22 -16.87 -9.43 2.66
C GLY A 22 -15.61 -10.26 2.90
N THR A 23 -14.74 -10.38 1.88
CA THR A 23 -13.46 -11.08 2.03
C THR A 23 -12.50 -10.24 2.86
N ARG A 24 -11.87 -10.86 3.87
CA ARG A 24 -10.79 -10.22 4.62
C ARG A 24 -9.50 -10.29 3.82
N VAL A 25 -8.97 -9.12 3.44
CA VAL A 25 -7.73 -9.01 2.68
C VAL A 25 -6.56 -8.71 3.62
N TYR A 26 -5.51 -9.53 3.53
CA TYR A 26 -4.21 -9.27 4.15
C TYR A 26 -3.23 -8.92 3.03
N PHE A 27 -2.63 -7.72 3.09
CA PHE A 27 -1.82 -7.19 2.01
C PHE A 27 -0.37 -6.98 2.48
N PHE A 28 0.58 -7.47 1.68
CA PHE A 28 2.01 -7.30 1.91
C PHE A 28 2.65 -6.79 0.62
N MET A 29 3.56 -5.83 0.74
CA MET A 29 4.30 -5.28 -0.39
C MET A 29 5.79 -5.46 -0.17
N HIS A 30 6.45 -6.07 -1.16
CA HIS A 30 7.90 -6.17 -1.24
C HIS A 30 8.33 -5.81 -2.66
N CYS A 31 9.56 -5.34 -2.82
CA CYS A 31 10.14 -5.14 -4.15
C CYS A 31 11.64 -5.44 -4.11
N PRO A 32 12.30 -5.68 -5.26
CA PRO A 32 13.71 -6.10 -5.28
C PRO A 32 14.69 -5.15 -4.57
N ARG A 33 14.28 -3.89 -4.43
CA ARG A 33 14.99 -2.87 -3.65
C ARG A 33 14.16 -2.52 -2.44
N GLU A 34 14.41 -3.20 -1.33
CA GLU A 34 13.54 -3.18 -0.15
C GLU A 34 13.29 -1.76 0.39
N GLU A 35 14.27 -0.86 0.23
CA GLU A 35 14.13 0.55 0.64
C GLU A 35 12.99 1.28 -0.09
N LYS A 36 12.50 0.75 -1.21
CA LYS A 36 11.38 1.30 -1.98
C LYS A 36 10.03 0.70 -1.60
N SER A 37 9.99 -0.43 -0.90
CA SER A 37 8.72 -1.08 -0.50
C SER A 37 7.81 -0.13 0.28
N PRO A 38 8.29 0.66 1.27
CA PRO A 38 7.43 1.61 2.00
C PRO A 38 6.82 2.69 1.09
N SER A 39 7.60 3.23 0.16
CA SER A 39 7.13 4.28 -0.77
C SER A 39 6.05 3.74 -1.72
N HIS A 40 6.24 2.54 -2.25
CA HIS A 40 5.23 1.88 -3.08
C HIS A 40 3.96 1.56 -2.28
N ALA A 41 4.08 1.13 -1.02
CA ALA A 41 2.94 0.81 -0.17
C ALA A 41 2.12 2.07 0.15
N HIS A 42 2.80 3.17 0.46
CA HIS A 42 2.18 4.48 0.65
C HIS A 42 1.45 4.97 -0.63
N GLN A 43 2.08 4.83 -1.80
CA GLN A 43 1.43 5.15 -3.08
C GLN A 43 0.17 4.30 -3.30
N PHE A 44 0.25 3.00 -3.03
CA PHE A 44 -0.86 2.08 -3.20
C PHE A 44 -2.03 2.40 -2.26
N GLN A 45 -1.75 2.76 -1.00
CA GLN A 45 -2.77 3.26 -0.06
C GLN A 45 -3.52 4.46 -0.63
N LYS A 46 -2.79 5.46 -1.18
CA LYS A 46 -3.42 6.63 -1.81
C LYS A 46 -4.31 6.24 -2.99
N MET A 47 -3.91 5.27 -3.80
CA MET A 47 -4.73 4.77 -4.91
C MET A 47 -6.03 4.09 -4.42
N LEU A 48 -5.96 3.33 -3.33
CA LEU A 48 -7.13 2.70 -2.70
C LEU A 48 -8.12 3.74 -2.16
N GLU A 49 -7.61 4.74 -1.45
CA GLU A 49 -8.40 5.85 -0.89
C GLU A 49 -9.06 6.68 -2.00
N GLN A 50 -8.31 7.06 -3.04
CA GLN A 50 -8.82 7.78 -4.20
C GLN A 50 -9.91 7.01 -4.95
N SER A 51 -9.80 5.67 -4.99
CA SER A 51 -10.77 4.78 -5.63
C SER A 51 -11.98 4.44 -4.73
N ARG A 52 -12.07 5.08 -3.54
CA ARG A 52 -13.10 4.87 -2.51
C ARG A 52 -13.25 3.41 -2.11
N VAL A 53 -12.14 2.69 -2.03
CA VAL A 53 -12.12 1.34 -1.47
C VAL A 53 -12.35 1.47 0.05
N CYS A 54 -13.12 0.55 0.65
CA CYS A 54 -13.40 0.54 2.08
C CYS A 54 -12.19 0.02 2.87
N VAL A 55 -11.09 0.78 2.86
CA VAL A 55 -9.91 0.56 3.68
C VAL A 55 -9.79 1.68 4.72
N PRO A 56 -9.29 1.40 5.93
CA PRO A 56 -9.01 2.45 6.89
C PRO A 56 -7.91 3.37 6.35
N THR A 57 -8.04 4.66 6.64
CA THR A 57 -6.95 5.61 6.44
C THR A 57 -5.77 5.22 7.33
N LEU A 58 -4.59 5.20 6.74
CA LEU A 58 -3.35 4.91 7.47
C LEU A 58 -2.66 6.24 7.86
N PRO A 59 -2.01 6.32 9.03
CA PRO A 59 -1.43 7.57 9.54
C PRO A 59 -0.11 7.94 8.86
N TRP A 60 0.06 7.67 7.56
CA TRP A 60 1.34 7.82 6.84
C TRP A 60 1.96 9.21 6.98
N ASP A 61 1.14 10.26 6.89
CA ASP A 61 1.58 11.66 7.01
C ASP A 61 1.88 12.08 8.46
N GLN A 62 1.61 11.21 9.44
CA GLN A 62 1.83 11.44 10.88
C GLN A 62 3.03 10.65 11.43
N LEU A 63 3.70 9.85 10.59
CA LEU A 63 4.87 9.06 10.99
C LEU A 63 6.14 9.92 10.98
N ASP A 64 7.08 9.57 11.86
CA ASP A 64 8.42 10.16 11.85
C ASP A 64 9.09 9.94 10.49
N GLN A 65 9.62 11.01 9.90
CA GLN A 65 10.21 10.99 8.55
C GLN A 65 11.54 10.25 8.47
N ASN A 66 12.17 9.98 9.61
CA ASN A 66 13.40 9.18 9.73
C ASN A 66 13.19 8.06 10.76
N PRO A 67 12.44 7.01 10.39
CA PRO A 67 12.30 5.87 11.28
C PRO A 67 13.69 5.25 11.51
N ILE A 68 14.08 5.12 12.77
CA ILE A 68 15.33 4.44 13.13
C ILE A 68 15.09 2.94 12.98
N GLN A 69 15.74 2.32 12.00
CA GLN A 69 15.76 0.87 11.90
C GLN A 69 16.48 0.31 13.13
N LEU A 70 15.74 -0.40 13.98
CA LEU A 70 16.33 -1.06 15.14
C LEU A 70 17.30 -2.15 14.69
N SER A 71 18.46 -2.21 15.35
CA SER A 71 19.45 -3.27 15.21
C SER A 71 18.98 -4.51 15.98
N LEU A 72 19.24 -5.70 15.42
CA LEU A 72 19.12 -6.97 16.15
C LEU A 72 20.44 -7.41 16.81
N TRP A 73 21.46 -6.57 16.73
CA TRP A 73 22.77 -6.71 17.36
C TRP A 73 22.88 -5.78 18.56
#